data_AF-A0A1B6KGK0-F1
#
_entry.id   AF-A0A1B6KGK0-F1
#
_cell.length_a   1.000
_cell.length_b   1.000
_cell.length_c   1.000
_cell.angle_alpha   90.00
_cell.angle_beta   90.00
_cell.angle_gamma   90.00
#
_symmetry.space_group_name_H-M   'P 1'
#
loop_
_entity.id
_entity.type
_entity.pdbx_description
1 polymer ?
#
loop_
_entity_poly.entity_id
_entity_poly.type
_entity_poly.pdbx_seq_one_letter_code
_entity_poly.pdbx_strand_id
1 'polypeptide(L)'
;QPKPPQGFKDYLMNRCTYVLAGNASSRLPVSQVAPPTPLQGPIKDLFVEQEKERFRLRTQHVIEKEKLVLSVEQEILRVHGRAARALANQALPFSACTILRDEEVYSAITPEQEEKDRNARSRYNGRLFLSWLQDVDDKWEKIKEAMLLRHHNEAESLYAVQKMDWEWKMKELGLCEFKAKPVIEEAHVPMVHVSDDFDLLPA
;
A
#
# COMPACT_ATOMS: atom_id res chain seq x y z
N GLN A 1 -6.87 0.69 33.64
CA GLN A 1 -6.08 0.21 32.48
C GLN A 1 -6.42 1.08 31.28
N PRO A 2 -5.44 1.43 30.41
CA PRO A 2 -5.76 2.11 29.16
C PRO A 2 -6.69 1.23 28.32
N LYS A 3 -7.65 1.86 27.63
CA LYS A 3 -8.54 1.15 26.72
C LYS A 3 -7.74 0.66 25.50
N PRO A 4 -8.07 -0.51 24.94
CA PRO A 4 -7.48 -0.93 23.68
C PRO A 4 -7.83 0.08 22.57
N PRO A 5 -7.03 0.16 21.50
CA PRO A 5 -7.38 0.95 20.32
C PRO A 5 -8.75 0.56 19.78
N GLN A 6 -9.46 1.53 19.20
CA GLN A 6 -10.71 1.27 18.48
C GLN A 6 -10.47 0.28 17.34
N GLY A 7 -11.44 -0.62 17.12
CA GLY A 7 -11.36 -1.62 16.06
C GLY A 7 -10.22 -2.64 16.21
N PHE A 8 -9.53 -2.70 17.37
CA PHE A 8 -8.32 -3.54 17.52
C PHE A 8 -8.53 -4.99 17.07
N LYS A 9 -9.67 -5.61 17.35
CA LYS A 9 -9.96 -7.00 16.93
C LYS A 9 -10.03 -7.16 15.41
N ASP A 10 -10.40 -6.10 14.71
CA ASP A 10 -10.58 -6.06 13.26
C ASP A 10 -9.31 -5.70 12.50
N TYR A 11 -8.22 -5.38 13.23
CA TYR A 11 -6.92 -5.07 12.64
C TYR A 11 -6.43 -6.22 11.75
N LEU A 12 -5.85 -5.86 10.62
CA LEU A 12 -5.27 -6.77 9.64
C LEU A 12 -4.20 -7.65 10.28
N MET A 13 -3.39 -7.11 11.20
CA MET A 13 -2.41 -7.90 11.96
C MET A 13 -3.03 -8.98 12.85
N ASN A 14 -4.24 -8.74 13.37
CA ASN A 14 -4.92 -9.66 14.28
C ASN A 14 -5.76 -10.70 13.53
N ARG A 15 -6.31 -10.31 12.38
CA ARG A 15 -7.05 -11.21 11.49
C ARG A 15 -6.12 -12.10 10.65
N CYS A 16 -4.88 -11.66 10.44
CA CYS A 16 -3.86 -12.35 9.64
C CYS A 16 -4.32 -12.67 8.21
N THR A 17 -5.19 -11.84 7.64
CA THR A 17 -5.77 -12.03 6.30
C THR A 17 -4.97 -11.37 5.18
N TYR A 18 -3.83 -10.76 5.50
CA TYR A 18 -2.97 -10.08 4.53
C TYR A 18 -2.26 -11.07 3.58
N VAL A 19 -2.01 -10.60 2.37
CA VAL A 19 -1.35 -11.26 1.24
C VAL A 19 0.16 -10.95 1.23
N LEU A 20 0.86 -11.17 2.35
CA LEU A 20 2.33 -11.15 2.32
C LEU A 20 2.84 -12.42 1.63
N ALA A 21 3.94 -12.28 0.88
CA ALA A 21 4.50 -13.31 -0.01
C ALA A 21 4.54 -14.70 0.67
N GLY A 22 3.60 -15.57 0.31
CA GLY A 22 3.54 -16.97 0.77
C GLY A 22 2.39 -17.34 1.71
N ASN A 23 1.46 -16.45 2.06
CA ASN A 23 0.26 -16.87 2.81
C ASN A 23 -0.69 -17.66 1.90
N ALA A 24 -0.64 -19.00 1.96
CA ALA A 24 -1.49 -19.92 1.18
C ALA A 24 -3.00 -19.76 1.44
N SER A 25 -3.38 -19.13 2.56
CA SER A 25 -4.78 -18.83 2.89
C SER A 25 -5.26 -17.52 2.27
N SER A 26 -4.34 -16.66 1.82
CA SER A 26 -4.66 -15.38 1.20
C SER A 26 -5.08 -15.61 -0.25
N ARG A 27 -6.39 -15.62 -0.50
CA ARG A 27 -6.90 -15.50 -1.87
C ARG A 27 -6.54 -14.10 -2.33
N LEU A 28 -5.57 -13.98 -3.22
CA LEU A 28 -5.31 -12.71 -3.90
C LEU A 28 -6.66 -12.21 -4.46
N PRO A 29 -7.13 -11.01 -4.09
CA PRO A 29 -8.37 -10.45 -4.64
C PRO A 29 -8.21 -10.11 -6.13
N VAL A 30 -6.99 -10.18 -6.65
CA VAL A 30 -6.63 -9.91 -8.03
C VAL A 30 -6.70 -11.19 -8.84
N SER A 31 -7.46 -11.16 -9.92
CA SER A 31 -7.51 -12.23 -10.93
C SER A 31 -6.79 -11.81 -12.21
N GLN A 32 -6.34 -12.78 -12.99
CA GLN A 32 -5.86 -12.54 -14.34
C GLN A 32 -7.07 -12.37 -15.28
N VAL A 33 -7.03 -11.33 -16.10
CA VAL A 33 -8.05 -11.07 -17.11
C VAL A 33 -7.82 -12.00 -18.30
N ALA A 34 -8.86 -12.75 -18.68
CA ALA A 34 -8.78 -13.59 -19.86
C ALA A 34 -8.68 -12.74 -21.14
N PRO A 35 -7.95 -13.19 -22.17
CA PRO A 35 -7.92 -12.51 -23.46
C PRO A 35 -9.33 -12.35 -24.04
N PRO A 36 -9.71 -11.16 -24.56
CA PRO A 36 -10.93 -10.99 -25.32
C PRO A 36 -11.01 -11.98 -26.48
N THR A 37 -12.19 -12.57 -26.69
CA THR A 37 -12.46 -13.33 -27.92
C THR A 37 -12.77 -12.30 -29.03
N PRO A 38 -12.15 -12.35 -30.23
CA PRO A 38 -11.50 -13.48 -30.89
C PRO A 38 -9.98 -13.32 -31.08
N LEU A 39 -9.24 -12.79 -30.10
CA LEU A 39 -7.78 -12.65 -30.23
C LEU A 39 -7.12 -14.01 -30.53
N GLN A 40 -6.31 -14.08 -31.58
CA GLN A 40 -5.62 -15.29 -32.03
C GLN A 40 -4.16 -15.01 -32.38
N GLY A 41 -3.32 -16.05 -32.36
CA GLY A 41 -1.94 -15.96 -32.81
C GLY A 41 -1.09 -14.94 -32.03
N PRO A 42 -0.11 -14.29 -32.67
CA PRO A 42 0.89 -13.47 -31.98
C PRO A 42 0.35 -12.27 -31.20
N ILE A 43 -0.83 -11.74 -31.57
CA ILE A 43 -1.45 -10.62 -30.84
C ILE A 43 -2.12 -11.10 -29.54
N LYS A 44 -2.60 -12.35 -29.50
CA LYS A 44 -3.08 -13.00 -28.27
C LYS A 44 -1.91 -13.25 -27.31
N ASP A 45 -0.77 -13.68 -27.83
CA ASP A 45 0.42 -13.93 -27.01
C ASP A 45 0.92 -12.61 -26.36
N LEU A 46 0.89 -11.51 -27.11
CA LEU A 46 1.17 -10.17 -26.57
C LEU A 46 0.20 -9.81 -25.44
N PHE A 47 -1.11 -10.03 -25.63
CA PHE A 47 -2.10 -9.78 -24.58
C PHE A 47 -1.76 -10.55 -23.29
N VAL A 48 -1.44 -11.83 -23.41
CA VAL A 48 -1.12 -12.69 -22.26
C VAL A 48 0.13 -12.19 -21.54
N GLU A 49 1.16 -11.77 -22.28
CA GLU A 49 2.37 -11.23 -21.68
C GLU A 49 2.11 -9.90 -20.96
N GLN A 50 1.38 -8.98 -21.61
CA GLN A 50 0.95 -7.73 -21.00
C GLN A 50 0.09 -7.96 -19.75
N GLU A 51 -0.76 -8.98 -19.76
CA GLU A 51 -1.59 -9.34 -18.62
C GLU A 51 -0.78 -9.85 -17.42
N LYS A 52 0.34 -10.56 -17.64
CA LYS A 52 1.25 -10.93 -16.54
C LYS A 52 1.79 -9.70 -15.83
N GLU A 53 2.21 -8.69 -16.58
CA GLU A 53 2.72 -7.45 -16.00
C GLU A 53 1.63 -6.64 -15.28
N ARG A 54 0.42 -6.56 -15.85
CA ARG A 54 -0.72 -5.93 -15.16
C ARG A 54 -1.08 -6.66 -13.87
N PHE A 55 -1.06 -8.00 -13.90
CA PHE A 55 -1.32 -8.82 -12.72
C PHE A 55 -0.24 -8.63 -11.65
N ARG A 56 1.03 -8.58 -12.06
CA ARG A 56 2.16 -8.31 -11.16
C ARG A 56 1.99 -6.93 -10.50
N LEU A 57 1.66 -5.90 -11.28
CA LEU A 57 1.45 -4.54 -10.76
C LEU A 57 0.29 -4.48 -9.76
N ARG A 58 -0.87 -5.06 -10.10
CA ARG A 58 -2.02 -5.13 -9.18
C ARG A 58 -1.68 -5.85 -7.87
N THR A 59 -0.94 -6.95 -7.97
CA THR A 59 -0.49 -7.71 -6.79
C THR A 59 0.44 -6.87 -5.93
N GLN A 60 1.40 -6.17 -6.54
CA GLN A 60 2.29 -5.26 -5.84
C GLN A 60 1.51 -4.14 -5.13
N HIS A 61 0.54 -3.50 -5.79
CA HIS A 61 -0.28 -2.45 -5.20
C HIS A 61 -1.07 -2.92 -3.98
N VAL A 62 -1.67 -4.12 -4.05
CA VAL A 62 -2.36 -4.74 -2.90
C VAL A 62 -1.41 -4.96 -1.73
N ILE A 63 -0.24 -5.54 -1.99
CA ILE A 63 0.77 -5.79 -0.96
C ILE A 63 1.23 -4.47 -0.31
N GLU A 64 1.45 -3.43 -1.10
CA GLU A 64 1.87 -2.12 -0.58
C GLU A 64 0.78 -1.47 0.28
N LYS A 65 -0.48 -1.56 -0.14
CA LYS A 65 -1.64 -1.09 0.67
C LYS A 65 -1.73 -1.83 2.01
N GLU A 66 -1.61 -3.16 2.00
CA GLU A 66 -1.66 -3.94 3.24
C GLU A 66 -0.47 -3.66 4.16
N LYS A 67 0.73 -3.50 3.60
CA LYS A 67 1.91 -3.07 4.39
C LYS A 67 1.69 -1.72 5.03
N LEU A 68 1.09 -0.76 4.30
CA LEU A 68 0.76 0.55 4.83
C LEU A 68 -0.21 0.44 6.02
N VAL A 69 -1.30 -0.32 5.87
CA VAL A 69 -2.26 -0.60 6.94
C VAL A 69 -1.58 -1.23 8.16
N LEU A 70 -0.76 -2.27 7.95
CA LEU A 70 -0.02 -2.92 9.03
C LEU A 70 0.90 -1.96 9.77
N SER A 71 1.60 -1.07 9.07
CA SER A 71 2.47 -0.08 9.69
C SER A 71 1.67 0.97 10.48
N VAL A 72 0.50 1.40 9.99
CA VAL A 72 -0.39 2.32 10.74
C VAL A 72 -0.86 1.65 12.03
N GLU A 73 -1.38 0.44 11.94
CA GLU A 73 -1.87 -0.33 13.10
C GLU A 73 -0.77 -0.52 14.16
N GLN A 74 0.46 -0.83 13.74
CA GLN A 74 1.61 -0.97 14.64
C GLN A 74 1.94 0.35 15.33
N GLU A 75 1.92 1.47 14.60
CA GLU A 75 2.22 2.77 15.15
C GLU A 75 1.17 3.23 16.16
N ILE A 76 -0.12 2.98 15.89
CA ILE A 76 -1.20 3.22 16.85
C ILE A 76 -0.98 2.44 18.15
N LEU A 77 -0.59 1.17 18.05
CA LEU A 77 -0.24 0.36 19.23
C LEU A 77 0.96 0.92 20.00
N ARG A 78 1.97 1.42 19.30
CA ARG A 78 3.14 2.06 19.91
C ARG A 78 2.76 3.35 20.65
N VAL A 79 1.87 4.18 20.10
CA VAL A 79 1.34 5.38 20.77
C VAL A 79 0.58 5.01 22.05
N HIS A 80 -0.29 3.99 21.99
CA HIS A 80 -0.99 3.49 23.18
C HIS A 80 -0.01 2.92 24.22
N GLY A 81 0.99 2.16 23.79
CA GLY A 81 2.05 1.65 24.66
C GLY A 81 2.87 2.77 25.31
N ARG A 82 3.17 3.84 24.56
CA ARG A 82 3.83 5.05 25.08
C ARG A 82 2.98 5.73 26.15
N ALA A 83 1.68 5.92 25.90
CA ALA A 83 0.76 6.49 26.87
C ALA A 83 0.64 5.64 28.14
N ALA A 84 0.52 4.32 28.00
CA ALA A 84 0.46 3.39 29.13
C ALA A 84 1.71 3.47 30.02
N ARG A 85 2.90 3.51 29.41
CA ARG A 85 4.16 3.69 30.14
C ARG A 85 4.23 5.04 30.84
N ALA A 86 3.80 6.12 30.18
CA ALA A 86 3.77 7.45 30.80
C ALA A 86 2.85 7.49 32.03
N LEU A 87 1.66 6.89 31.94
CA LEU A 87 0.71 6.75 33.06
C LEU A 87 1.29 5.94 34.23
N ALA A 88 2.03 4.87 33.92
CA ALA A 88 2.69 4.03 34.92
C ALA A 88 4.03 4.61 35.42
N ASN A 89 4.42 5.79 34.93
CA ASN A 89 5.75 6.36 35.12
C ASN A 89 6.88 5.35 34.86
N GLN A 90 6.80 4.61 33.75
CA GLN A 90 7.79 3.63 33.30
C GLN A 90 8.63 4.18 32.15
N ALA A 91 9.91 3.75 32.10
CA ALA A 91 10.80 4.09 31.00
C ALA A 91 10.51 3.22 29.76
N LEU A 92 10.97 3.70 28.61
CA LEU A 92 11.01 2.86 27.41
C LEU A 92 11.96 1.68 27.68
N PRO A 93 11.51 0.43 27.54
CA PRO A 93 12.36 -0.72 27.80
C PRO A 93 13.42 -0.84 26.70
N PHE A 94 14.60 -1.30 27.08
CA PHE A 94 15.59 -1.81 26.12
C PHE A 94 15.14 -3.21 25.68
N SER A 95 14.61 -3.31 24.46
CA SER A 95 13.99 -4.53 23.95
C SER A 95 14.19 -4.67 22.45
N ALA A 96 14.06 -5.89 21.92
CA ALA A 96 14.10 -6.14 20.49
C ALA A 96 13.05 -5.31 19.73
N CYS A 97 11.84 -5.15 20.28
CA CYS A 97 10.79 -4.32 19.67
C CYS A 97 11.16 -2.83 19.61
N THR A 98 11.97 -2.35 20.56
CA THR A 98 12.47 -0.96 20.57
C THR A 98 13.46 -0.76 19.43
N ILE A 99 14.40 -1.69 19.26
CA ILE A 99 15.42 -1.65 18.20
C ILE A 99 14.76 -1.74 16.82
N LEU A 100 13.87 -2.72 16.63
CA LEU A 100 13.18 -2.93 15.35
C LEU A 100 12.31 -1.72 14.93
N ARG A 101 11.74 -1.00 15.90
CA ARG A 101 11.04 0.27 15.63
C ARG A 101 12.03 1.34 15.14
N ASP A 102 13.19 1.47 15.78
CA ASP A 102 14.16 2.51 15.45
C ASP A 102 14.82 2.29 14.07
N GLU A 103 14.89 1.03 13.63
CA GLU A 103 15.35 0.63 12.29
C GLU A 103 14.27 0.74 11.20
N GLU A 104 13.01 0.99 11.55
CA GLU A 104 11.93 1.10 10.57
C GLU A 104 12.04 2.42 9.78
N VAL A 105 12.08 2.32 8.45
CA VAL A 105 12.33 3.44 7.52
C VAL A 105 11.39 4.63 7.74
N TYR A 106 10.14 4.37 8.14
CA TYR A 106 9.13 5.41 8.36
C TYR A 106 9.09 5.94 9.80
N SER A 107 9.90 5.38 10.70
CA SER A 107 9.91 5.66 12.14
C SER A 107 11.22 6.27 12.62
N ALA A 108 12.08 6.73 11.70
CA ALA A 108 13.34 7.37 12.02
C ALA A 108 13.14 8.56 12.97
N ILE A 109 13.66 8.43 14.19
CA ILE A 109 13.57 9.47 15.21
C ILE A 109 14.70 10.45 14.97
N THR A 110 14.37 11.72 14.73
CA THR A 110 15.41 12.75 14.67
C THR A 110 15.91 13.07 16.09
N PRO A 111 17.16 13.53 16.26
CA PRO A 111 17.70 13.89 17.58
C PRO A 111 16.82 14.89 18.35
N GLU A 112 16.18 15.82 17.64
CA GLU A 112 15.26 16.82 18.21
C GLU A 112 13.97 16.17 18.72
N GLN A 113 13.50 15.12 18.04
CA GLN A 113 12.32 14.36 18.44
C GLN A 113 12.60 13.49 19.68
N GLU A 114 13.82 12.96 19.83
CA GLU A 114 14.23 12.25 21.06
C GLU A 114 14.22 13.17 22.29
N GLU A 115 14.69 14.40 22.15
CA GLU A 115 14.72 15.38 23.24
C GLU A 115 13.29 15.79 23.67
N LYS A 116 12.41 16.01 22.68
CA LYS A 116 10.98 16.26 22.91
C LYS A 116 10.30 15.09 23.64
N ASP A 117 10.66 13.86 23.29
CA ASP A 117 10.10 12.65 23.89
C ASP A 117 10.51 12.45 25.36
N ARG A 118 11.74 12.83 25.73
CA ARG A 118 12.19 12.82 27.14
C ARG A 118 11.38 13.76 28.02
N ASN A 119 11.06 14.96 27.51
CA ASN A 119 10.30 15.98 28.24
C ASN A 119 8.80 15.68 28.32
N ALA A 120 8.27 14.86 27.41
CA ALA A 120 6.85 14.53 27.35
C ALA A 120 6.36 13.65 28.52
N ARG A 121 7.25 12.83 29.12
CA ARG A 121 6.88 11.91 30.21
C ARG A 121 6.38 12.62 31.47
N SER A 122 7.03 13.72 31.85
CA SER A 122 6.70 14.48 33.06
C SER A 122 5.42 15.30 32.95
N ARG A 123 4.87 15.47 31.73
CA ARG A 123 3.71 16.33 31.43
C ARG A 123 2.55 15.58 30.79
N TYR A 124 2.59 14.25 30.82
CA TYR A 124 1.57 13.43 30.17
C TYR A 124 0.16 13.78 30.66
N ASN A 125 -0.76 13.91 29.70
CA ASN A 125 -2.19 14.08 29.94
C ASN A 125 -2.98 13.59 28.71
N GLY A 126 -4.31 13.49 28.84
CA GLY A 126 -5.17 12.99 27.77
C GLY A 126 -5.13 13.82 26.48
N ARG A 127 -4.93 15.14 26.55
CA ARG A 127 -4.79 15.98 25.35
C ARG A 127 -3.50 15.67 24.59
N LEU A 128 -2.41 15.41 25.31
CA LEU A 128 -1.14 15.04 24.68
C LEU A 128 -1.25 13.69 23.95
N PHE A 129 -1.98 12.74 24.52
CA PHE A 129 -2.27 11.47 23.85
C PHE A 129 -3.06 11.64 22.55
N LEU A 130 -4.10 12.48 22.55
CA LEU A 130 -4.87 12.78 21.33
C LEU A 130 -4.00 13.47 20.28
N SER A 131 -3.09 14.37 20.69
CA SER A 131 -2.13 14.99 19.77
C SER A 131 -1.22 13.96 19.10
N TRP A 132 -0.74 12.95 19.83
CA TRP A 132 0.09 11.89 19.23
C TRP A 132 -0.67 11.03 18.24
N LEU A 133 -1.95 10.75 18.48
CA LEU A 133 -2.78 10.04 17.51
C LEU A 133 -2.98 10.88 16.24
N GLN A 134 -3.23 12.17 16.40
CA GLN A 134 -3.33 13.09 15.26
C GLN A 134 -2.03 13.16 14.45
N ASP A 135 -0.87 13.22 15.13
CA ASP A 135 0.44 13.20 14.45
C ASP A 135 0.63 11.92 13.62
N VAL A 136 0.11 10.78 14.09
CA VAL A 136 0.12 9.49 13.38
C VAL A 136 -0.83 9.55 12.17
N ASP A 137 -2.06 10.03 12.35
CA ASP A 137 -3.03 10.16 11.25
C ASP A 137 -2.49 11.08 10.15
N ASP A 138 -2.02 12.28 10.50
CA ASP A 138 -1.46 13.25 9.55
C ASP A 138 -0.23 12.71 8.80
N LYS A 139 0.63 11.95 9.50
CA LYS A 139 1.80 11.31 8.89
C LYS A 139 1.36 10.27 7.86
N TRP A 140 0.47 9.36 8.24
CA TRP A 140 0.11 8.23 7.38
C TRP A 140 -0.79 8.64 6.22
N GLU A 141 -1.61 9.69 6.38
CA GLU A 141 -2.38 10.23 5.27
C GLU A 141 -1.47 10.78 4.17
N LYS A 142 -0.42 11.53 4.53
CA LYS A 142 0.58 12.00 3.54
C LYS A 142 1.31 10.86 2.84
N ILE A 143 1.64 9.79 3.57
CA ILE A 143 2.29 8.60 2.99
C ILE A 143 1.31 7.87 2.06
N LYS A 144 0.03 7.76 2.43
CA LYS A 144 -1.04 7.20 1.60
C LYS A 144 -1.22 7.98 0.30
N GLU A 145 -1.33 9.31 0.38
CA GLU A 145 -1.44 10.18 -0.80
C GLU A 145 -0.24 9.99 -1.75
N ALA A 146 0.97 9.98 -1.21
CA ALA A 146 2.19 9.77 -2.01
C ALA A 146 2.24 8.37 -2.65
N MET A 147 1.77 7.34 -1.94
CA MET A 147 1.65 5.98 -2.48
C MET A 147 0.64 5.91 -3.63
N LEU A 148 -0.55 6.49 -3.44
CA LEU A 148 -1.60 6.49 -4.46
C LEU A 148 -1.16 7.24 -5.72
N LEU A 149 -0.52 8.40 -5.57
CA LEU A 149 0.04 9.12 -6.70
C LEU A 149 1.05 8.27 -7.48
N ARG A 150 1.92 7.52 -6.76
CA ARG A 150 2.86 6.59 -7.40
C ARG A 150 2.12 5.46 -8.12
N HIS A 151 1.11 4.84 -7.49
CA HIS A 151 0.33 3.76 -8.09
C HIS A 151 -0.37 4.21 -9.39
N HIS A 152 -0.94 5.43 -9.41
CA HIS A 152 -1.51 6.03 -10.62
C HIS A 152 -0.45 6.19 -11.72
N ASN A 153 0.69 6.81 -11.40
CA ASN A 153 1.78 6.98 -12.37
C ASN A 153 2.28 5.65 -12.94
N GLU A 154 2.41 4.61 -12.10
CA GLU A 154 2.81 3.26 -12.53
C GLU A 154 1.77 2.63 -13.46
N ALA A 155 0.48 2.75 -13.13
CA ALA A 155 -0.62 2.23 -13.95
C ALA A 155 -0.71 2.94 -15.31
N GLU A 156 -0.62 4.27 -15.33
CA GLU A 156 -0.61 5.08 -16.55
C GLU A 156 0.61 4.79 -17.42
N SER A 157 1.80 4.68 -16.81
CA SER A 157 3.04 4.38 -17.53
C SER A 157 2.99 2.99 -18.16
N LEU A 158 2.52 1.98 -17.42
CA LEU A 158 2.36 0.63 -17.95
C LEU A 158 1.35 0.62 -19.10
N TYR A 159 0.21 1.28 -18.94
CA TYR A 159 -0.82 1.38 -19.98
C TYR A 159 -0.28 2.04 -21.26
N ALA A 160 0.47 3.15 -21.13
CA ALA A 160 1.06 3.84 -22.26
C ALA A 160 2.03 2.95 -23.07
N VAL A 161 2.91 2.23 -22.37
CA VAL A 161 3.84 1.27 -22.99
C VAL A 161 3.08 0.15 -23.69
N GLN A 162 2.13 -0.47 -23.00
CA GLN A 162 1.35 -1.59 -23.55
C GLN A 162 0.52 -1.18 -24.77
N LYS A 163 -0.03 0.04 -24.76
CA LYS A 163 -0.79 0.59 -25.89
C LYS A 163 0.12 0.84 -27.10
N MET A 164 1.33 1.35 -26.89
CA MET A 164 2.33 1.53 -27.94
C MET A 164 2.77 0.19 -28.53
N ASP A 165 3.07 -0.80 -27.69
CA ASP A 165 3.45 -2.15 -28.13
C ASP A 165 2.33 -2.82 -28.93
N TRP A 166 1.08 -2.61 -28.50
CA TRP A 166 -0.09 -3.11 -29.21
C TRP A 166 -0.24 -2.49 -30.59
N GLU A 167 -0.13 -1.15 -30.69
CA GLU A 167 -0.15 -0.44 -31.98
C GLU A 167 0.95 -0.97 -32.92
N TRP A 168 2.16 -1.17 -32.38
CA TRP A 168 3.27 -1.73 -33.14
C TRP A 168 2.97 -3.16 -33.63
N LYS A 169 2.42 -4.01 -32.76
CA LYS A 169 2.05 -5.38 -33.11
C LYS A 169 0.98 -5.45 -34.19
N MET A 170 0.00 -4.54 -34.16
CA MET A 170 -1.01 -4.44 -35.23
C MET A 170 -0.38 -4.13 -36.60
N LYS A 171 0.60 -3.21 -36.63
CA LYS A 171 1.32 -2.86 -37.86
C LYS A 171 2.20 -4.01 -38.34
N GLU A 172 2.93 -4.68 -37.44
CA GLU A 172 3.77 -5.84 -37.76
C GLU A 172 2.96 -6.97 -38.41
N LEU A 173 1.76 -7.23 -37.90
CA LEU A 173 0.86 -8.28 -38.39
C LEU A 173 0.02 -7.86 -39.60
N GLY A 174 0.18 -6.63 -40.10
CA GLY A 174 -0.60 -6.12 -41.24
C GLY A 174 -2.10 -5.92 -40.94
N LEU A 175 -2.47 -5.80 -39.65
CA LEU A 175 -3.86 -5.56 -39.22
C LEU A 175 -4.30 -4.10 -39.44
N CYS A 176 -3.35 -3.19 -39.67
CA CYS A 176 -3.60 -1.81 -40.08
C CYS A 176 -2.46 -1.30 -40.99
N GLU A 177 -2.72 -0.22 -41.72
CA GLU A 177 -1.66 0.43 -42.50
C GLU A 177 -0.56 0.98 -41.59
N PHE A 178 0.69 0.97 -42.06
CA PHE A 178 1.84 1.40 -41.26
C PHE A 178 1.75 2.87 -40.80
N LYS A 179 1.15 3.74 -41.64
CA LYS A 179 0.94 5.16 -41.33
C LYS A 179 -0.36 5.44 -40.57
N ALA A 180 -1.23 4.45 -40.42
CA ALA A 180 -2.48 4.63 -39.69
C ALA A 180 -2.22 4.71 -38.18
N LYS A 181 -3.11 5.43 -37.49
CA LYS A 181 -3.27 5.39 -36.03
C LYS A 181 -4.50 4.51 -35.74
N PRO A 182 -4.33 3.19 -35.53
CA PRO A 182 -5.46 2.30 -35.32
C PRO A 182 -6.21 2.68 -34.03
N VAL A 183 -7.53 2.56 -34.05
CA VAL A 183 -8.35 2.67 -32.84
C VAL A 183 -8.19 1.36 -32.07
N ILE A 184 -7.61 1.45 -30.87
CA ILE A 184 -7.42 0.31 -29.98
C ILE A 184 -8.59 0.27 -29.00
N GLU A 185 -9.36 -0.81 -29.01
CA GLU A 185 -10.41 -1.05 -28.03
C GLU A 185 -9.82 -1.21 -26.62
N GLU A 186 -10.50 -0.65 -25.62
CA GLU A 186 -10.06 -0.70 -24.22
C GLU A 186 -9.89 -2.14 -23.70
N ALA A 187 -10.73 -3.07 -24.20
CA ALA A 187 -10.63 -4.49 -23.85
C ALA A 187 -9.30 -5.14 -24.30
N HIS A 188 -8.67 -4.63 -25.36
CA HIS A 188 -7.41 -5.16 -25.87
C HIS A 188 -6.20 -4.74 -25.02
N VAL A 189 -6.25 -3.55 -24.44
CA VAL A 189 -5.20 -3.03 -23.55
C VAL A 189 -5.88 -2.38 -22.34
N PRO A 190 -6.34 -3.17 -21.36
CA PRO A 190 -7.03 -2.60 -20.21
C PRO A 190 -6.06 -1.87 -19.28
N MET A 191 -6.48 -0.72 -18.76
CA MET A 191 -5.73 0.01 -17.74
C MET A 191 -5.84 -0.70 -16.38
N VAL A 192 -4.77 -0.68 -15.60
CA VAL A 192 -4.81 -1.14 -14.21
C VAL A 192 -5.60 -0.12 -13.38
N HIS A 193 -6.69 -0.56 -12.77
CA HIS A 193 -7.46 0.28 -11.87
C HIS A 193 -6.71 0.46 -10.53
N VAL A 194 -6.53 1.71 -10.13
CA VAL A 194 -6.03 2.10 -8.81
C VAL A 194 -7.22 2.60 -7.99
N SER A 195 -7.56 1.86 -6.94
CA SER A 195 -8.61 2.26 -6.00
C SER A 195 -8.04 3.23 -4.97
N ASP A 196 -8.59 4.43 -4.89
CA ASP A 196 -8.20 5.45 -3.90
C ASP A 196 -8.92 5.25 -2.55
N ASP A 197 -10.04 4.56 -2.59
CA ASP A 197 -10.95 4.35 -1.46
C ASP A 197 -10.55 3.11 -0.65
N PHE A 198 -9.63 3.30 0.31
CA PHE A 198 -9.34 2.32 1.34
C PHE A 198 -9.01 3.00 2.68
N ASP A 199 -9.52 2.42 3.75
CA ASP A 199 -9.29 2.92 5.12
C ASP A 199 -7.98 2.40 5.69
N LEU A 200 -7.24 3.27 6.39
CA LEU A 200 -6.01 2.89 7.10
C LEU A 200 -6.28 2.21 8.43
N LEU A 201 -7.45 2.45 9.02
CA LEU A 201 -7.89 1.88 10.29
C LEU A 201 -9.36 1.44 10.18
N PRO A 202 -9.76 0.32 10.80
CA PRO A 202 -11.15 -0.07 10.87
C PRO A 202 -11.98 0.91 11.72
N ALA A 203 -13.22 1.17 11.28
CA ALA A 203 -14.20 2.01 11.98
C ALA A 203 -14.63 1.45 13.34
#